data_AF-A0A7C3EYH5-F1
#
_entry.id   AF-A0A7C3EYH5-F1
#
_cell.length_a   1.000
_cell.length_b   1.000
_cell.length_c   1.000
_cell.angle_alpha   90.00
_cell.angle_beta   90.00
_cell.angle_gamma   90.00
#
_symmetry.space_group_name_H-M   'P 1'
#
loop_
_entity.id
_entity.type
_entity.pdbx_description
1 polymer ?
#
loop_
_entity_poly.entity_id
_entity_poly.type
_entity_poly.pdbx_seq_one_letter_code
_entity_poly.pdbx_strand_id
1 'polypeptide(L)'
;MKKNFYFLLILCLLLGFLAGYLLIPDKLTETYNIKEILIKDTIEKIKYSDPIYITKVKTKIIKTSDSQIITNPFISKLDTIINQDTISAVYEFPDNLLSIKFNPDPDTMILRKIEIIKDKPKEEHWWQVPLYITGGIMIGFLIGSVGK
;
A
#
# COMPACT_ATOMS: atom_id res chain seq x y z
N MET A 1 -55.91 11.64 42.00
CA MET A 1 -55.34 11.50 40.64
C MET A 1 -53.88 11.92 40.52
N LYS A 2 -53.46 13.12 40.96
CA LYS A 2 -52.08 13.61 40.77
C LYS A 2 -50.98 12.71 41.37
N LYS A 3 -51.18 12.14 42.57
CA LYS A 3 -50.22 11.20 43.19
C LYS A 3 -49.94 9.95 42.33
N ASN A 4 -50.96 9.39 41.68
CA ASN A 4 -50.82 8.20 40.83
C ASN A 4 -50.10 8.53 39.52
N PHE A 5 -50.28 9.76 39.02
CA PHE A 5 -49.59 10.24 37.82
C PHE A 5 -48.09 10.38 38.07
N TYR A 6 -47.67 11.00 39.18
CA TYR A 6 -46.26 11.10 39.53
C TYR A 6 -45.63 9.73 39.81
N PHE A 7 -46.37 8.80 40.42
CA PHE A 7 -45.91 7.43 40.63
C PHE A 7 -45.66 6.69 39.30
N LEU A 8 -46.56 6.80 38.32
CA LEU A 8 -46.40 6.21 37.00
C LEU A 8 -45.23 6.81 36.21
N LEU A 9 -44.99 8.10 36.37
CA LEU A 9 -43.87 8.79 35.72
C LEU A 9 -42.52 8.31 36.27
N ILE A 10 -42.41 8.17 37.59
CA ILE A 10 -41.21 7.61 38.25
C ILE A 10 -40.99 6.15 37.82
N LEU A 11 -42.05 5.37 37.70
CA LEU A 11 -41.97 3.98 37.23
C LEU A 11 -41.48 3.90 35.78
N CYS A 12 -41.94 4.80 34.89
CA CYS A 12 -41.45 4.87 33.51
C CYS A 12 -39.97 5.25 33.42
N LEU A 13 -39.49 6.14 34.27
CA LEU A 13 -38.06 6.50 34.34
C LEU A 13 -37.20 5.29 34.73
N LEU A 14 -37.60 4.57 35.76
CA LEU A 14 -36.87 3.39 36.23
C LEU A 14 -36.88 2.27 35.17
N LEU A 15 -38.02 2.01 34.55
CA LEU A 15 -38.14 0.99 33.50
C LEU A 15 -37.36 1.37 32.24
N GLY A 16 -37.43 2.63 31.80
CA GLY A 16 -36.66 3.09 30.65
C GLY A 16 -35.16 3.05 30.88
N PHE A 17 -34.70 3.40 32.08
CA PHE A 17 -33.29 3.34 32.43
C PHE A 17 -32.80 1.89 32.51
N LEU A 18 -33.58 0.99 33.10
CA LEU A 18 -33.26 -0.43 33.19
C LEU A 18 -33.21 -1.09 31.80
N ALA A 19 -34.20 -0.81 30.94
CA ALA A 19 -34.22 -1.31 29.57
C ALA A 19 -33.03 -0.77 28.76
N GLY A 20 -32.72 0.51 28.94
CA GLY A 20 -31.58 1.14 28.28
C GLY A 20 -30.23 0.61 28.74
N TYR A 21 -30.09 0.27 30.02
CA TYR A 21 -28.89 -0.37 30.57
C TYR A 21 -28.70 -1.79 30.02
N LEU A 22 -29.79 -2.55 29.88
CA LEU A 22 -29.75 -3.93 29.40
C LEU A 22 -29.52 -4.04 27.88
N LEU A 23 -29.86 -2.98 27.14
CA LEU A 23 -29.67 -2.89 25.68
C LEU A 23 -28.38 -2.16 25.28
N ILE A 24 -27.48 -1.85 26.21
CA ILE A 24 -26.15 -1.34 25.88
C ILE A 24 -25.46 -2.44 25.06
N PRO A 25 -25.20 -2.24 23.76
CA PRO A 25 -24.46 -3.23 22.99
C PRO A 25 -23.04 -3.34 23.55
N ASP A 26 -22.60 -4.57 23.80
CA ASP A 26 -21.25 -4.87 24.27
C ASP A 26 -20.25 -4.31 23.25
N LYS A 27 -19.61 -3.20 23.61
CA LYS A 27 -19.05 -2.27 22.64
C LYS A 27 -17.66 -2.72 22.22
N LEU A 28 -17.58 -3.63 21.26
CA LEU A 28 -16.34 -4.03 20.58
C LEU A 28 -16.48 -4.06 19.04
N THR A 29 -17.29 -3.19 18.46
CA THR A 29 -17.16 -2.89 17.03
C THR A 29 -16.11 -1.79 16.86
N GLU A 30 -14.83 -2.20 16.82
CA GLU A 30 -13.74 -1.37 16.32
C GLU A 30 -14.07 -0.99 14.86
N THR A 31 -14.68 0.18 14.68
CA THR A 31 -14.88 0.77 13.36
C THR A 31 -13.57 1.44 12.98
N TYR A 32 -12.76 0.73 12.21
CA TYR A 32 -11.53 1.25 11.64
C TYR A 32 -11.87 2.31 10.60
N ASN A 33 -11.86 3.59 10.99
CA ASN A 33 -11.79 4.68 10.03
C ASN A 33 -10.35 4.72 9.49
N ILE A 34 -10.14 4.08 8.34
CA ILE A 34 -8.87 4.16 7.63
C ILE A 34 -8.81 5.55 7.00
N LYS A 35 -8.14 6.48 7.68
CA LYS A 35 -7.79 7.77 7.09
C LYS A 35 -6.49 7.57 6.31
N GLU A 36 -6.59 7.37 5.00
CA GLU A 36 -5.41 7.37 4.13
C GLU A 36 -4.79 8.77 4.14
N ILE A 37 -3.66 8.92 4.83
CA ILE A 37 -2.81 10.10 4.69
C ILE A 37 -1.82 9.81 3.57
N LEU A 38 -2.04 10.45 2.42
CA LEU A 38 -1.15 10.35 1.27
C LEU A 38 0.08 11.23 1.52
N ILE A 39 1.14 10.64 2.07
CA ILE A 39 2.45 11.30 2.22
C ILE A 39 3.17 11.18 0.87
N LYS A 40 3.37 12.32 0.21
CA LYS A 40 3.97 12.41 -1.12
C LYS A 40 5.48 12.63 -1.04
N ASP A 41 6.17 11.78 -0.29
CA ASP A 41 7.64 11.78 -0.24
C ASP A 41 8.14 10.56 -1.03
N THR A 42 8.42 10.79 -2.32
CA THR A 42 9.03 9.78 -3.20
C THR A 42 10.51 9.67 -2.82
N ILE A 43 10.89 8.60 -2.12
CA ILE A 43 12.31 8.28 -1.90
C ILE A 43 12.77 7.40 -3.07
N GLU A 44 13.66 7.93 -3.89
CA GLU A 44 14.30 7.20 -4.98
C GLU A 44 15.53 6.46 -4.46
N LYS A 45 15.53 5.13 -4.58
CA LYS A 45 16.71 4.30 -4.29
C LYS A 45 17.35 3.89 -5.61
N ILE A 46 18.54 4.40 -5.86
CA ILE A 46 19.35 4.06 -7.04
C ILE A 46 20.10 2.75 -6.74
N LYS A 47 20.00 1.76 -7.62
CA LYS A 47 20.73 0.50 -7.55
C LYS A 47 21.76 0.46 -8.68
N TYR A 48 23.03 0.49 -8.31
CA TYR A 48 24.13 0.31 -9.25
C TYR A 48 24.36 -1.18 -9.50
N SER A 49 24.51 -1.54 -10.77
CA SER A 49 24.88 -2.89 -11.21
C SER A 49 26.36 -2.90 -11.61
N ASP A 50 27.08 -3.96 -11.26
CA ASP A 50 28.50 -4.06 -11.59
C ASP A 50 28.71 -4.28 -13.09
N PRO A 51 29.71 -3.61 -13.70
CA PRO A 51 30.05 -3.81 -15.10
C PRO A 51 30.62 -5.22 -15.35
N ILE A 52 30.25 -5.81 -16.49
CA ILE A 52 30.70 -7.15 -16.89
C ILE A 52 31.81 -7.00 -17.92
N TYR A 53 32.93 -7.69 -17.68
CA TYR A 53 34.08 -7.72 -18.57
C TYR A 53 34.38 -9.16 -19.01
N ILE A 54 34.40 -9.37 -20.31
CA ILE A 54 34.90 -10.58 -20.95
C ILE A 54 36.14 -10.17 -21.73
N THR A 55 37.33 -10.62 -21.32
CA THR A 55 38.59 -10.19 -21.92
C THR A 55 39.25 -11.31 -22.72
N LYS A 56 39.55 -11.04 -24.00
CA LYS A 56 40.39 -11.89 -24.88
C LYS A 56 39.98 -13.36 -24.89
N VAL A 57 38.68 -13.64 -25.03
CA VAL A 57 38.17 -15.00 -25.15
C VAL A 57 38.41 -15.51 -26.57
N LYS A 58 39.01 -16.70 -26.68
CA LYS A 58 39.24 -17.34 -27.97
C LYS A 58 37.93 -17.87 -28.54
N THR A 59 37.55 -17.37 -29.70
CA THR A 59 36.31 -17.75 -30.39
C THR A 59 36.55 -18.81 -31.46
N LYS A 60 35.53 -19.61 -31.74
CA LYS A 60 35.53 -20.58 -32.84
C LYS A 60 34.91 -19.92 -34.08
N ILE A 61 35.70 -19.76 -35.14
CA ILE A 61 35.16 -19.33 -36.43
C ILE A 61 34.48 -20.52 -37.11
N ILE A 62 33.21 -20.34 -37.49
CA ILE A 62 32.46 -21.26 -38.35
C ILE A 62 32.34 -20.59 -39.72
N LYS A 63 32.90 -21.21 -40.76
CA LYS A 63 32.77 -20.73 -42.14
C LYS A 63 31.47 -21.26 -42.74
N THR A 64 30.66 -20.38 -43.32
CA THR A 64 29.37 -20.72 -43.93
C THR A 64 29.43 -20.82 -45.46
N SER A 65 30.58 -20.48 -46.06
CA SER A 65 30.80 -20.51 -47.51
C SER A 65 32.05 -21.34 -47.83
N ASP A 66 32.01 -22.04 -48.96
CA ASP A 66 33.12 -22.88 -49.46
C ASP A 66 34.31 -22.06 -50.00
N SER A 67 34.20 -20.73 -50.02
CA SER A 67 35.28 -19.85 -50.47
C SER A 67 36.39 -19.70 -49.42
N GLN A 68 37.63 -19.98 -49.81
CA GLN A 68 38.80 -19.66 -49.00
C GLN A 68 39.14 -18.17 -49.15
N ILE A 69 38.46 -17.34 -48.38
CA ILE A 69 38.77 -15.91 -48.30
C ILE A 69 40.05 -15.77 -47.46
N ILE A 70 41.14 -15.36 -48.10
CA ILE A 70 42.37 -14.92 -47.41
C ILE A 70 42.10 -13.50 -46.93
N THR A 71 41.80 -13.35 -45.64
CA THR A 71 41.60 -12.05 -45.00
C THR A 71 42.88 -11.59 -44.32
N ASN A 72 43.23 -10.31 -44.50
CA ASN A 72 44.32 -9.69 -43.75
C ASN A 72 43.93 -9.60 -42.26
N PRO A 73 44.92 -9.57 -41.34
CA PRO A 73 44.66 -9.24 -39.93
C PRO A 73 43.85 -7.96 -39.79
N PHE A 74 42.83 -7.98 -38.95
CA PHE A 74 41.98 -6.82 -38.71
C PHE A 74 41.45 -6.82 -37.28
N ILE A 75 41.09 -5.63 -36.81
CA ILE A 75 40.41 -5.42 -35.53
C ILE A 75 39.05 -4.82 -35.84
N SER A 76 37.99 -5.53 -35.46
CA SER A 76 36.62 -5.00 -35.52
C SER A 76 36.25 -4.45 -34.15
N LYS A 77 35.70 -3.23 -34.12
CA LYS A 77 35.24 -2.57 -32.89
C LYS A 77 33.77 -2.21 -33.06
N LEU A 78 32.99 -2.51 -32.04
CA LEU A 78 31.58 -2.17 -31.95
C LEU A 78 31.37 -1.44 -30.61
N ASP A 79 31.03 -0.17 -30.67
CA ASP A 79 30.63 0.60 -29.50
C ASP A 79 29.19 1.05 -29.72
N THR A 80 28.29 0.66 -28.82
CA THR A 80 26.86 0.94 -28.94
C THR A 80 26.22 1.16 -27.59
N ILE A 81 25.06 1.83 -27.60
CA ILE A 81 24.21 2.03 -26.43
C ILE A 81 22.88 1.33 -26.70
N ILE A 82 22.49 0.41 -25.82
CA ILE A 82 21.22 -0.33 -25.90
C ILE A 82 20.50 -0.14 -24.57
N ASN A 83 19.30 0.45 -24.60
CA ASN A 83 18.51 0.69 -23.40
C ASN A 83 19.26 1.44 -22.28
N GLN A 84 20.04 2.47 -22.66
CA GLN A 84 20.93 3.25 -21.76
C GLN A 84 22.18 2.50 -21.27
N ASP A 85 22.24 1.18 -21.44
CA ASP A 85 23.45 0.39 -21.19
C ASP A 85 24.49 0.63 -22.29
N THR A 86 25.76 0.74 -21.90
CA THR A 86 26.87 0.88 -22.84
C THR A 86 27.52 -0.47 -23.10
N ILE A 87 27.59 -0.86 -24.37
CA ILE A 87 28.23 -2.11 -24.82
C ILE A 87 29.40 -1.76 -25.74
N SER A 88 30.57 -2.31 -25.44
CA SER A 88 31.77 -2.23 -26.28
C SER A 88 32.26 -3.63 -26.57
N ALA A 89 32.50 -3.96 -27.83
CA ALA A 89 33.04 -5.24 -28.25
C ALA A 89 34.21 -5.03 -29.21
N VAL A 90 35.29 -5.78 -28.99
CA VAL A 90 36.51 -5.75 -29.81
C VAL A 90 36.85 -7.16 -30.23
N TYR A 91 36.99 -7.37 -31.53
CA TYR A 91 37.37 -8.64 -32.12
C TYR A 91 38.70 -8.51 -32.86
N GLU A 92 39.66 -9.36 -32.53
CA GLU A 92 41.00 -9.37 -33.11
C GLU A 92 41.19 -10.63 -33.98
N PHE A 93 41.41 -10.44 -35.28
CA PHE A 93 41.77 -11.49 -36.25
C PHE A 93 43.26 -11.35 -36.62
N PRO A 94 44.06 -12.43 -36.73
CA PRO A 94 43.68 -13.85 -36.83
C PRO A 94 43.61 -14.63 -35.51
N ASP A 95 43.96 -14.02 -34.38
CA ASP A 95 44.00 -14.71 -33.08
C ASP A 95 42.60 -15.13 -32.58
N ASN A 96 41.55 -14.56 -33.19
CA ASN A 96 40.13 -14.80 -32.92
C ASN A 96 39.76 -14.49 -31.48
N LEU A 97 40.34 -13.42 -30.94
CA LEU A 97 40.11 -12.97 -29.58
C LEU A 97 38.94 -11.99 -29.57
N LEU A 98 37.94 -12.29 -28.75
CA LEU A 98 36.80 -11.41 -28.51
C LEU A 98 36.90 -10.83 -27.10
N SER A 99 36.79 -9.51 -27.01
CA SER A 99 36.63 -8.79 -25.75
C SER A 99 35.30 -8.05 -25.74
N ILE A 100 34.54 -8.17 -24.67
CA ILE A 100 33.25 -7.49 -24.49
C ILE A 100 33.28 -6.76 -23.15
N LYS A 101 32.85 -5.51 -23.15
CA LYS A 101 32.61 -4.69 -21.98
C LYS A 101 31.15 -4.27 -21.99
N PHE A 102 30.45 -4.59 -20.91
CA PHE A 102 29.05 -4.23 -20.71
C PHE A 102 28.94 -3.39 -19.43
N ASN A 103 28.49 -2.16 -19.58
CA ASN A 103 28.29 -1.21 -18.51
C ASN A 103 26.79 -0.91 -18.40
N PRO A 104 26.08 -1.52 -17.43
CA PRO A 104 24.67 -1.23 -17.21
C PRO A 104 24.48 0.15 -16.59
N ASP A 105 23.42 0.86 -17.00
CA ASP A 105 22.99 2.10 -16.34
C ASP A 105 22.27 1.76 -15.00
N PRO A 106 22.34 2.60 -13.96
CA PRO A 106 21.77 2.26 -12.66
C PRO A 106 20.24 2.39 -12.67
N ASP A 107 19.57 1.36 -12.16
CA ASP A 107 18.12 1.33 -12.04
C ASP A 107 17.63 2.18 -10.86
N THR A 108 16.61 3.01 -11.10
CA THR A 108 15.95 3.78 -10.04
C THR A 108 14.69 3.05 -9.55
N MET A 109 14.63 2.73 -8.27
CA MET A 109 13.45 2.13 -7.63
C MET A 109 12.75 3.16 -6.73
N ILE A 110 11.45 3.36 -6.94
CA ILE A 110 10.62 4.25 -6.12
C ILE A 110 10.08 3.47 -4.92
N LEU A 111 10.40 3.92 -3.69
CA LEU A 111 9.80 3.38 -2.47
C LEU A 111 8.65 4.29 -2.00
N ARG A 112 7.45 3.72 -1.86
CA ARG A 112 6.28 4.41 -1.28
C ARG A 112 6.12 4.00 0.18
N LYS A 113 6.13 4.97 1.09
CA LYS A 113 5.81 4.76 2.52
C LYS A 113 4.31 4.90 2.72
N ILE A 114 3.67 3.88 3.31
CA ILE A 114 2.26 3.92 3.71
C ILE A 114 2.23 4.02 5.23
N GLU A 115 1.70 5.11 5.78
CA GLU A 115 1.47 5.25 7.22
C GLU A 115 0.01 4.95 7.54
N ILE A 116 -0.23 3.90 8.34
CA ILE A 116 -1.58 3.54 8.80
C ILE A 116 -1.78 4.18 10.17
N ILE A 117 -2.63 5.20 10.25
CA ILE A 117 -3.00 5.85 11.51
C ILE A 117 -4.25 5.18 12.06
N LYS A 118 -4.14 4.54 13.23
CA LYS A 118 -5.27 3.97 13.96
C LYS A 118 -6.02 5.10 14.65
N ASP A 119 -7.15 5.53 14.10
CA ASP A 119 -8.08 6.39 14.84
C ASP A 119 -8.60 5.62 16.06
N LYS A 120 -8.52 6.24 17.25
CA LYS A 120 -9.11 5.65 18.46
C LYS A 120 -10.63 5.61 18.26
N PRO A 121 -11.29 4.49 18.55
CA PRO A 121 -12.75 4.43 18.46
C PRO A 121 -13.33 5.50 19.38
N LYS A 122 -14.30 6.26 18.86
CA LYS A 122 -15.00 7.27 19.64
C LYS A 122 -15.75 6.54 20.75
N GLU A 123 -15.30 6.70 21.99
CA GLU A 123 -15.95 6.13 23.16
C GLU A 123 -17.32 6.80 23.35
N GLU A 124 -18.37 6.27 22.71
CA GLU A 124 -19.75 6.58 23.11
C GLU A 124 -19.91 6.26 24.58
N HIS A 125 -20.37 7.25 25.33
CA HIS A 125 -20.55 7.11 26.77
C HIS A 125 -21.70 6.15 27.08
N TRP A 126 -21.52 5.31 28.09
CA TRP A 126 -22.47 4.29 28.53
C TRP A 126 -23.89 4.81 28.82
N TRP A 127 -24.04 6.10 29.10
CA TRP A 127 -25.31 6.74 29.43
C TRP A 127 -26.12 7.18 28.20
N GLN A 128 -25.53 7.21 27.00
CA GLN A 128 -26.20 7.73 25.79
C GLN A 128 -27.41 6.87 25.40
N VAL A 129 -27.25 5.55 25.36
CA VAL A 129 -28.34 4.60 25.01
C VAL A 129 -29.48 4.65 26.04
N PRO A 130 -29.22 4.57 27.37
CA PRO A 130 -30.25 4.79 28.38
C PRO A 130 -30.98 6.12 28.25
N LEU A 131 -30.26 7.21 27.93
CA LEU A 131 -30.87 8.53 27.80
C LEU A 131 -31.83 8.63 26.61
N TYR A 132 -31.47 8.07 25.45
CA TYR A 132 -32.36 8.08 24.28
C TYR A 132 -33.63 7.26 24.51
N ILE A 133 -33.51 6.09 25.13
CA ILE A 133 -34.65 5.20 25.40
C ILE A 133 -35.58 5.80 26.45
N THR A 134 -35.04 6.33 27.54
CA THR A 134 -35.84 7.02 28.57
C THR A 134 -36.54 8.26 28.00
N GLY A 135 -35.86 9.03 27.16
CA GLY A 135 -36.42 10.19 26.47
C GLY A 135 -37.62 9.82 25.58
N GLY A 136 -37.49 8.75 24.78
CA GLY A 136 -38.57 8.26 23.92
C GLY A 136 -39.80 7.80 24.71
N ILE A 137 -39.59 7.04 25.79
CA ILE A 137 -40.68 6.56 26.67
C ILE A 137 -41.40 7.73 27.34
N MET A 138 -40.65 8.73 27.82
CA MET A 138 -41.20 9.96 28.42
C MET A 138 -42.09 10.73 27.43
N ILE A 139 -41.61 10.96 26.22
CA ILE A 139 -42.35 11.68 25.18
C ILE A 139 -43.62 10.90 24.79
N GLY A 140 -43.51 9.59 24.59
CA GLY A 140 -44.66 8.74 24.29
C GLY A 140 -45.72 8.73 25.39
N PHE A 141 -45.29 8.70 26.66
CA PHE A 141 -46.19 8.77 27.81
C PHE A 141 -46.91 10.11 27.89
N LEU A 142 -46.21 11.23 27.65
CA LEU A 142 -46.82 12.57 27.65
C LEU A 142 -47.86 12.72 26.54
N ILE A 143 -47.54 12.29 25.32
CA ILE A 143 -48.48 12.34 24.18
C ILE A 143 -49.72 11.48 24.47
N GLY A 144 -49.54 10.25 24.95
CA GLY A 144 -50.65 9.36 25.30
C GLY A 144 -51.50 9.84 26.47
N SER A 145 -50.92 10.63 27.39
CA SER A 145 -51.64 11.22 28.52
C SER A 145 -52.43 12.48 28.15
N VAL A 146 -52.04 13.20 27.09
CA VAL A 146 -52.74 14.40 26.60
C VAL A 146 -53.89 14.02 25.66
N GLY A 147 -53.78 12.89 24.96
CA GLY A 147 -54.83 12.35 24.08
C GLY A 147 -55.95 11.58 24.78
N LYS A 148 -55.97 11.53 26.12
CA LYS A 148 -57.01 10.94 26.97
C LYS A 148 -57.69 12.03 27.79
#